data_AF-A0AAW5QV41-F1
#
_entry.id   AF-A0AAW5QV41-F1
#
_cell.length_a   1.000
_cell.length_b   1.000
_cell.length_c   1.000
_cell.angle_alpha   90.00
_cell.angle_beta   90.00
_cell.angle_gamma   90.00
#
_symmetry.space_group_name_H-M   'P 1'
#
loop_
_entity.id
_entity.type
_entity.pdbx_description
1 polymer ?
#
loop_
_entity_poly.entity_id
_entity_poly.type
_entity_poly.pdbx_seq_one_letter_code
_entity_poly.pdbx_strand_id
1 'polypeptide(L)' 'MAQIREIDVGEVRTRFARGWHCRGLSRTFKDGKPHAVEAFGPKLGVWAAS' A
#
# COMPACT_ATOMS: atom_id res chain seq x y z
N MET A 1 -20.85 -39.38 -11.83
CA MET A 1 -20.79 -37.91 -11.73
C MET A 1 -19.56 -37.57 -10.90
N ALA A 2 -18.58 -36.83 -11.43
CA ALA A 2 -17.45 -36.39 -10.62
C ALA A 2 -17.89 -35.26 -9.68
N GLN A 3 -17.43 -35.27 -8.43
CA GLN A 3 -17.77 -34.25 -7.45
C GLN A 3 -17.14 -32.91 -7.85
N ILE A 4 -17.94 -31.84 -7.89
CA ILE A 4 -17.44 -30.48 -8.14
C ILE A 4 -16.70 -30.00 -6.89
N ARG A 5 -15.48 -29.51 -7.06
CA ARG A 5 -14.73 -28.86 -5.97
C ARG A 5 -15.02 -27.37 -5.97
N GLU A 6 -15.40 -26.85 -4.81
CA GLU A 6 -15.59 -25.43 -4.58
C GLU A 6 -14.26 -24.75 -4.21
N ILE A 7 -14.15 -23.46 -4.52
CA ILE A 7 -12.98 -22.64 -4.18
C ILE A 7 -13.28 -21.94 -2.85
N ASP A 8 -12.42 -22.17 -1.85
CA ASP A 8 -12.40 -21.36 -0.63
C ASP A 8 -11.54 -20.12 -0.85
N VAL A 9 -12.16 -18.95 -0.67
CA VAL A 9 -11.51 -17.64 -0.85
C VAL A 9 -10.82 -17.14 0.43
N GLY A 10 -11.10 -17.76 1.58
CA GLY A 10 -10.61 -17.34 2.88
C GLY A 10 -11.00 -15.90 3.27
N GLU A 11 -10.34 -15.38 4.30
CA GLU A 11 -10.53 -14.00 4.78
C GLU A 11 -9.41 -13.07 4.34
N VAL A 12 -9.75 -11.79 4.13
CA VAL A 12 -8.77 -10.74 3.88
C VAL A 12 -7.86 -10.57 5.10
N ARG A 13 -6.54 -10.52 4.86
CA ARG A 13 -5.56 -10.32 5.94
C ARG A 13 -5.63 -8.89 6.49
N THR A 14 -5.59 -8.75 7.80
CA THR A 14 -5.53 -7.46 8.51
C THR A 14 -4.10 -6.87 8.55
N ARG A 15 -3.08 -7.68 8.27
CA ARG A 15 -1.67 -7.27 8.25
C ARG A 15 -1.19 -6.98 6.83
N PHE A 16 -0.51 -5.85 6.65
CA PHE A 16 0.13 -5.49 5.38
C PHE A 16 1.42 -6.28 5.11
N ALA A 17 1.76 -6.43 3.83
CA ALA A 17 2.96 -7.14 3.40
C ALA A 17 4.24 -6.45 3.92
N ARG A 18 5.20 -7.24 4.42
CA ARG A 18 6.52 -6.74 4.83
C ARG A 18 7.39 -6.57 3.59
N GLY A 19 7.94 -5.37 3.39
CA GLY A 19 8.89 -5.11 2.31
C GLY A 19 8.88 -3.66 1.86
N TRP A 20 9.70 -3.38 0.86
CA TRP A 20 9.73 -2.08 0.21
C TRP A 20 8.54 -1.91 -0.72
N HIS A 21 7.98 -0.70 -0.72
CA HIS A 21 6.84 -0.36 -1.57
C HIS A 21 7.13 0.97 -2.27
N CYS A 22 7.04 0.99 -3.61
CA CYS A 22 7.20 2.23 -4.37
C CYS A 22 6.07 3.22 -4.02
N ARG A 23 6.42 4.48 -3.77
CA ARG A 23 5.45 5.54 -3.42
C ARG A 23 5.23 6.55 -4.55
N GLY A 24 5.89 6.37 -5.68
CA GLY A 24 5.81 7.25 -6.84
C GLY A 24 7.17 7.83 -7.23
N LEU A 25 7.13 8.84 -8.08
CA LEU A 25 8.32 9.46 -8.65
C LEU A 25 8.94 10.44 -7.66
N SER A 26 10.26 10.42 -7.53
CA SER A 26 10.97 11.30 -6.57
C SER A 26 10.68 12.79 -6.82
N ARG A 27 10.52 13.21 -8.08
CA ARG A 27 10.19 14.61 -8.42
C ARG A 27 8.87 15.10 -7.84
N THR A 28 7.91 14.20 -7.61
CA THR A 28 6.62 14.54 -7.02
C THR A 28 6.77 15.00 -5.58
N PHE A 29 7.73 14.44 -4.84
CA PHE A 29 7.92 14.70 -3.40
C PHE A 29 9.04 15.72 -3.11
N LYS A 30 9.70 16.25 -4.15
CA LYS A 30 10.81 17.21 -4.05
C LYS A 30 10.40 18.62 -4.51
N ASP A 31 9.12 18.95 -4.36
CA ASP A 31 8.54 20.24 -4.75
C ASP A 31 8.49 21.28 -3.61
N GLY A 32 9.06 20.94 -2.44
CA GLY A 32 9.07 21.80 -1.26
C GLY A 32 7.75 21.82 -0.47
N LYS A 33 6.79 20.96 -0.80
CA LYS A 33 5.49 20.88 -0.11
C LYS A 33 5.34 19.55 0.63
N PRO A 34 4.58 19.49 1.74
CA PRO A 34 4.18 18.24 2.34
C PRO A 34 3.14 17.52 1.48
N HIS A 35 3.29 16.21 1.32
CA HIS A 35 2.38 15.35 0.55
C HIS A 35 1.68 14.36 1.47
N ALA A 36 0.37 14.22 1.30
CA ALA A 36 -0.45 13.24 1.97
C ALA A 36 -0.53 11.94 1.16
N VAL A 37 -0.23 10.80 1.78
CA VAL A 37 -0.36 9.47 1.17
C VAL A 37 -1.19 8.56 2.08
N GLU A 38 -2.32 8.07 1.59
CA GLU A 38 -3.14 7.05 2.27
C GLU A 38 -2.55 5.66 1.98
N ALA A 39 -1.87 5.06 2.94
CA ALA A 39 -1.24 3.76 2.75
C ALA A 39 -1.09 2.99 4.06
N PHE A 40 -1.30 1.67 3.99
CA PHE A 40 -1.13 0.75 5.13
C PHE A 40 -2.09 0.98 6.31
N GLY A 41 -3.26 1.56 6.06
CA GLY A 41 -4.26 1.87 7.09
C GLY A 41 -4.28 3.35 7.48
N PRO A 42 -3.19 3.94 8.00
CA PRO A 42 -3.14 5.35 8.35
C PRO A 42 -2.68 6.24 7.20
N LYS A 43 -2.79 7.55 7.43
CA LYS A 43 -2.25 8.58 6.57
C LYS A 43 -0.78 8.87 6.86
N LEU A 44 0.04 8.93 5.82
CA LEU A 44 1.46 9.29 5.90
C LEU A 44 1.67 10.71 5.36
N GLY A 45 2.50 11.49 6.06
CA GLY A 45 3.06 12.74 5.56
C GLY A 45 4.44 12.50 4.95
N VAL A 46 4.68 12.98 3.73
CA VAL A 46 5.96 12.87 3.03
C VAL A 46 6.46 14.26 2.66
N TRP A 47 7.70 14.59 3.01
CA TRP A 47 8.36 15.85 2.64
C TRP A 47 9.85 15.60 2.43
N ALA A 48 10.49 16.42 1.60
CA ALA A 48 11.95 16.42 1.46
C ALA A 48 12.58 17.16 2.64
N ALA A 49 13.72 16.66 3.12
CA ALA A 49 14.57 17.43 4.02
C ALA A 49 15.16 18.63 3.26
N SER A 50 15.27 19.76 3.95
CA SER A 50 15.89 21.00 3.47
C SER A 50 17.37 20.83 3.17
#